data_AF-A0A4Y2W2R8-F1
#
_entry.id   AF-A0A4Y2W2R8-F1
#
_cell.length_a   1.000
_cell.length_b   1.000
_cell.length_c   1.000
_cell.angle_alpha   90.00
_cell.angle_beta   90.00
_cell.angle_gamma   90.00
#
_symmetry.space_group_name_H-M   'P 1'
#
loop_
_entity.id
_entity.type
_entity.pdbx_description
1 polymer ?
#
loop_
_entity_poly.entity_id
_entity_poly.type
_entity_poly.pdbx_seq_one_letter_code
_entity_poly.pdbx_strand_id
1 'polypeptide(L)'
;AKTAETIARPVALKTHLPFRVIPWSDEAKYVYVARNPKDCCVSYYHHLKGLPSYGFPGDFNQFFELFISGNIIAGDYFDHVMEWYEHRNDPNVLFMTYEEMKENPEAAILKMASFIDEEKYGKPLREDPGKLQNVLVYSSFKHMEKVFNKYIDGNNHISEEDWNDIDFPDDEKKVLVRLRSTPTNFVRKGIVGDWKNHFNQEQSKRLDEKLAERMKGTELLSLWKKYM
;
A
#
# COMPACT_ATOMS: atom_id res chain seq x y z
N ALA A 1 -14.51 19.07 0.86
CA ALA A 1 -15.93 18.87 1.20
C ALA A 1 -16.79 18.75 -0.07
N LYS A 2 -16.90 19.81 -0.89
CA LYS A 2 -17.79 19.84 -2.09
C LYS A 2 -17.60 18.69 -3.11
N THR A 3 -16.37 18.27 -3.40
CA THR A 3 -16.09 17.14 -4.32
C THR A 3 -16.57 15.79 -3.78
N ALA A 4 -16.57 15.59 -2.46
CA ALA A 4 -17.03 14.33 -1.86
C ALA A 4 -18.56 14.18 -1.86
N GLU A 5 -19.29 15.30 -1.99
CA GLU A 5 -20.74 15.36 -2.04
C GLU A 5 -21.29 15.05 -3.46
N THR A 6 -20.51 15.30 -4.51
CA THR A 6 -20.97 15.20 -5.90
C THR A 6 -20.44 13.97 -6.65
N ILE A 7 -19.55 13.19 -6.04
CA ILE A 7 -18.97 12.00 -6.68
C ILE A 7 -20.00 10.85 -6.69
N ALA A 8 -20.06 10.12 -7.81
CA ALA A 8 -20.88 8.92 -7.93
C ALA A 8 -20.41 7.82 -6.96
N ARG A 9 -21.36 7.16 -6.29
CA ARG A 9 -21.09 6.09 -5.32
C ARG A 9 -21.09 4.72 -6.01
N PRO A 10 -20.26 3.76 -5.58
CA PRO A 10 -19.29 3.85 -4.47
C PRO A 10 -18.03 4.65 -4.86
N VAL A 11 -17.39 5.25 -3.86
CA VAL A 11 -16.13 6.01 -4.00
C VAL A 11 -15.00 5.22 -3.39
N ALA A 12 -13.90 5.06 -4.11
CA ALA A 12 -12.66 4.59 -3.52
C ALA A 12 -11.91 5.77 -2.91
N LEU A 13 -11.63 5.71 -1.61
CA LEU A 13 -10.79 6.68 -0.91
C LEU A 13 -9.53 5.96 -0.40
N LYS A 14 -8.36 6.59 -0.58
CA LYS A 14 -7.08 6.12 -0.08
C LYS A 14 -6.66 6.98 1.11
N THR A 15 -6.18 6.34 2.18
CA THR A 15 -5.58 7.02 3.32
C THR A 15 -4.48 6.18 3.96
N HIS A 16 -3.61 6.85 4.71
CA HIS A 16 -2.60 6.23 5.59
C HIS A 16 -2.83 6.63 7.06
N LEU A 17 -4.08 6.97 7.43
CA LEU A 17 -4.40 7.33 8.80
C LEU A 17 -4.46 6.07 9.68
N PRO A 18 -3.94 6.14 10.92
CA PRO A 18 -4.16 5.10 11.91
C PRO A 18 -5.64 5.06 12.31
N PHE A 19 -6.09 3.91 12.82
CA PHE A 19 -7.50 3.68 13.13
C PHE A 19 -8.04 4.75 14.10
N ARG A 20 -7.27 5.12 15.12
CA ARG A 20 -7.69 6.10 16.15
C ARG A 20 -8.11 7.49 15.62
N VAL A 21 -7.77 7.84 14.37
CA VAL A 21 -8.16 9.13 13.75
C VAL A 21 -8.86 8.96 12.40
N ILE A 22 -9.24 7.74 12.01
CA ILE A 22 -10.02 7.54 10.80
C ILE A 22 -11.43 8.13 11.00
N PRO A 23 -12.01 8.86 10.03
CA PRO A 23 -13.42 9.19 10.07
C PRO A 23 -14.23 7.91 9.84
N TRP A 24 -14.57 7.23 10.94
CA TRP A 24 -15.30 5.97 10.94
C TRP A 24 -16.73 6.14 10.42
N SER A 25 -17.20 5.15 9.66
CA SER A 25 -18.58 5.03 9.21
C SER A 25 -18.93 3.55 9.06
N ASP A 26 -20.04 3.14 9.68
CA ASP A 26 -20.56 1.78 9.56
C ASP A 26 -21.06 1.47 8.14
N GLU A 27 -21.32 2.50 7.32
CA GLU A 27 -21.71 2.38 5.92
C GLU A 27 -20.51 2.23 4.97
N ALA A 28 -19.30 2.54 5.45
CA ALA A 28 -18.07 2.40 4.68
C ALA A 28 -17.46 1.01 4.86
N LYS A 29 -16.72 0.55 3.84
CA LYS A 29 -15.91 -0.67 3.90
C LYS A 29 -14.44 -0.29 3.89
N TYR A 30 -13.67 -0.88 4.81
CA TYR A 30 -12.25 -0.60 5.00
C TYR A 30 -11.42 -1.81 4.59
N VAL A 31 -10.54 -1.65 3.59
CA VAL A 31 -9.54 -2.67 3.24
C VAL A 31 -8.20 -2.22 3.78
N TYR A 32 -7.70 -2.93 4.79
CA TYR A 32 -6.41 -2.66 5.43
C TYR A 32 -5.36 -3.67 4.97
N VAL A 33 -4.26 -3.17 4.42
CA VAL A 33 -3.14 -4.00 3.96
C VAL A 33 -1.94 -3.79 4.86
N ALA A 34 -1.60 -4.80 5.66
CA ALA A 34 -0.35 -4.84 6.40
C ALA A 34 0.78 -5.44 5.53
N ARG A 35 2.04 -5.20 5.89
CA ARG A 35 3.21 -5.75 5.20
C ARG A 35 4.31 -6.00 6.20
N ASN A 36 5.17 -6.99 5.97
CA ASN A 36 6.36 -7.21 6.78
C ASN A 36 7.08 -5.88 7.13
N PRO A 37 7.34 -5.59 8.42
CA PRO A 37 7.88 -4.31 8.86
C PRO A 37 9.26 -3.98 8.27
N LYS A 38 10.12 -4.98 8.06
CA LYS A 38 11.46 -4.76 7.50
C LYS A 38 11.37 -4.32 6.04
N ASP A 39 10.55 -4.99 5.24
CA ASP A 39 10.29 -4.58 3.85
C ASP A 39 9.54 -3.25 3.75
N CYS A 40 8.62 -2.99 4.69
CA CYS A 40 7.93 -1.70 4.80
C CYS A 40 8.93 -0.57 5.05
N CYS A 41 9.85 -0.74 5.99
CA CYS A 41 10.92 0.21 6.30
C CYS A 41 11.78 0.52 5.06
N VAL A 42 12.27 -0.50 4.34
CA VAL A 42 13.03 -0.29 3.10
C VAL A 42 12.20 0.45 2.04
N SER A 43 10.97 0.03 1.83
CA SER A 43 10.10 0.65 0.83
C SER A 43 9.82 2.11 1.16
N TYR A 44 9.64 2.44 2.43
CA TYR A 44 9.35 3.79 2.88
C TYR A 44 10.59 4.70 2.75
N TYR A 45 11.78 4.20 3.10
CA TYR A 45 13.03 4.92 2.83
C TYR A 45 13.14 5.35 1.37
N HIS A 46 12.96 4.41 0.43
CA HIS A 46 13.04 4.71 -0.99
C HIS A 46 11.92 5.63 -1.48
N HIS A 47 10.71 5.53 -0.92
CA HIS A 47 9.61 6.45 -1.22
C HIS A 47 9.97 7.89 -0.85
N LEU A 48 10.57 8.11 0.32
CA LEU A 48 11.01 9.45 0.75
C LEU A 48 12.17 9.97 -0.10
N LYS A 49 13.14 9.11 -0.46
CA LYS A 49 14.22 9.51 -1.39
C LYS A 49 13.69 9.83 -2.78
N GLY A 50 12.59 9.19 -3.18
CA GLY A 50 11.99 9.35 -4.50
C GLY A 50 11.09 10.55 -4.68
N LEU A 51 10.63 11.12 -3.57
CA LEU A 51 9.73 12.26 -3.55
C LEU A 51 10.37 13.38 -2.72
N PRO A 52 11.19 14.26 -3.34
CA PRO A 52 11.88 15.38 -2.69
C PRO A 52 10.97 16.32 -1.92
N SER A 53 9.66 16.34 -2.20
CA SER A 53 8.67 17.10 -1.43
C SER A 53 8.60 16.70 0.04
N TYR A 54 9.02 15.47 0.40
CA TYR A 54 9.18 15.07 1.79
C TYR A 54 10.48 15.55 2.43
N GLY A 55 11.45 15.99 1.64
CA GLY A 55 12.66 16.67 2.12
C GLY A 55 13.57 15.84 3.03
N PHE A 56 13.57 14.50 2.93
CA PHE A 56 14.43 13.65 3.76
C PHE A 56 15.85 13.53 3.16
N PRO A 57 16.89 14.15 3.77
CA PRO A 57 18.24 14.14 3.20
C PRO A 57 19.05 12.90 3.58
N GLY A 58 18.61 12.18 4.62
CA GLY A 58 19.41 11.14 5.27
C GLY A 58 19.58 9.86 4.47
N ASP A 59 20.40 8.98 5.04
CA ASP A 59 20.64 7.62 4.56
C ASP A 59 19.66 6.60 5.19
N PHE A 60 19.83 5.32 4.83
CA PHE A 60 18.98 4.25 5.34
C PHE A 60 19.13 4.04 6.85
N ASN A 61 20.33 4.22 7.41
CA ASN A 61 20.56 4.03 8.85
C ASN A 61 19.82 5.10 9.65
N GLN A 62 19.90 6.36 9.20
CA GLN A 62 19.16 7.46 9.81
C GLN A 62 17.65 7.28 9.67
N PHE A 63 17.18 6.79 8.52
CA PHE A 63 15.75 6.48 8.35
C PHE A 63 15.29 5.34 9.25
N PHE A 64 16.10 4.29 9.41
CA PHE A 64 15.80 3.17 10.29
C PHE A 64 15.56 3.64 11.73
N GLU A 65 16.39 4.56 12.25
CA GLU A 65 16.19 5.14 13.58
C GLU A 65 14.85 5.90 13.70
N LEU A 66 14.46 6.65 12.66
CA LEU A 66 13.14 7.31 12.63
C LEU A 66 12.00 6.28 12.61
N PHE A 67 12.11 5.24 11.78
CA PHE A 67 11.11 4.19 11.66
C PHE A 67 10.93 3.42 12.97
N ILE A 68 12.02 2.96 13.58
CA ILE A 68 11.96 2.16 14.81
C ILE A 68 11.60 2.99 16.05
N SER A 69 11.79 4.32 16.03
CA SER A 69 11.30 5.21 17.09
C SER A 69 9.87 5.72 16.86
N GLY A 70 9.26 5.40 15.71
CA GLY A 70 7.91 5.83 15.36
C GLY A 70 7.80 7.29 14.92
N ASN A 71 8.93 7.95 14.67
CA ASN A 71 9.02 9.35 14.24
C ASN A 71 8.93 9.48 12.71
N ILE A 72 7.90 8.86 12.13
CA ILE A 72 7.60 8.86 10.69
C ILE A 72 6.20 9.43 10.45
N ILE A 73 5.89 9.76 9.18
CA ILE A 73 4.53 10.18 8.82
C ILE A 73 3.59 8.99 9.09
N ALA A 74 2.40 9.29 9.61
CA ALA A 74 1.43 8.32 10.15
C ALA A 74 1.82 7.65 11.49
N GLY A 75 2.97 8.00 12.07
CA GLY A 75 3.37 7.58 13.43
C GLY A 75 4.00 6.20 13.49
N ASP A 76 4.04 5.62 14.70
CA ASP A 76 4.66 4.31 14.93
C ASP A 76 3.96 3.21 14.13
N TYR A 77 4.75 2.50 13.32
CA TYR A 77 4.25 1.42 12.45
C TYR A 77 3.53 0.32 13.25
N PHE A 78 4.04 -0.04 14.43
CA PHE A 78 3.50 -1.15 15.21
C PHE A 78 2.17 -0.77 15.84
N ASP A 79 2.05 0.45 16.39
CA ASP A 79 0.75 0.99 16.84
C ASP A 79 -0.24 1.04 15.67
N HIS A 80 0.20 1.54 14.52
CA HIS A 80 -0.67 1.65 13.34
C HIS A 80 -1.24 0.30 12.91
N VAL A 81 -0.41 -0.75 12.84
CA VAL A 81 -0.88 -2.09 12.47
C VAL A 81 -1.74 -2.70 13.58
N MET A 82 -1.33 -2.58 14.84
CA MET A 82 -2.06 -3.17 15.97
C MET A 82 -3.46 -2.59 16.10
N GLU A 83 -3.62 -1.27 15.99
CA GLU A 83 -4.92 -0.61 16.04
C GLU A 83 -5.87 -1.13 14.95
N TRP A 84 -5.41 -1.22 13.69
CA TRP A 84 -6.24 -1.81 12.63
C TRP A 84 -6.48 -3.31 12.81
N TYR A 85 -5.52 -4.03 13.40
CA TYR A 85 -5.64 -5.46 13.64
C TYR A 85 -6.66 -5.77 14.75
N GLU A 86 -6.82 -4.90 15.76
CA GLU A 86 -7.87 -5.04 16.78
C GLU A 86 -9.27 -5.08 16.15
N HIS A 87 -9.47 -4.32 15.07
CA HIS A 87 -10.72 -4.22 14.31
C HIS A 87 -10.85 -5.21 13.15
N ARG A 88 -9.90 -6.15 12.98
CA ARG A 88 -9.88 -7.07 11.82
C ARG A 88 -11.11 -7.97 11.66
N ASN A 89 -11.86 -8.16 12.73
CA ASN A 89 -13.06 -9.00 12.76
C ASN A 89 -14.36 -8.18 12.65
N ASP A 90 -14.26 -6.86 12.56
CA ASP A 90 -15.41 -6.01 12.35
C ASP A 90 -16.00 -6.30 10.95
N PRO A 91 -17.33 -6.30 10.81
CA PRO A 91 -17.99 -6.76 9.58
C PRO A 91 -17.67 -5.90 8.34
N ASN A 92 -17.20 -4.66 8.56
CA ASN A 92 -16.83 -3.71 7.52
C ASN A 92 -15.32 -3.48 7.42
N VAL A 93 -14.49 -4.36 8.00
CA VAL A 93 -13.02 -4.34 7.87
C VAL A 93 -12.53 -5.63 7.21
N LEU A 94 -11.74 -5.48 6.14
CA LEU A 94 -10.95 -6.56 5.55
C LEU A 94 -9.48 -6.31 5.87
N PHE A 95 -8.95 -7.09 6.80
CA PHE A 95 -7.52 -7.14 7.06
C PHE A 95 -6.84 -8.18 6.15
N MET A 96 -5.74 -7.79 5.52
CA MET A 96 -4.91 -8.69 4.72
C MET A 96 -3.45 -8.26 4.70
N THR A 97 -2.58 -9.12 4.20
CA THR A 97 -1.15 -8.82 4.06
C THR A 97 -0.73 -8.69 2.60
N TYR A 98 0.27 -7.83 2.36
CA TYR A 98 0.93 -7.72 1.05
C TYR A 98 1.50 -9.06 0.60
N GLU A 99 2.00 -9.84 1.56
CA GLU A 99 2.57 -11.16 1.31
C GLU A 99 1.54 -12.17 0.80
N GLU A 100 0.34 -12.23 1.38
CA GLU A 100 -0.79 -13.03 0.87
C GLU A 100 -1.18 -12.60 -0.54
N MET A 101 -1.26 -11.29 -0.80
CA MET A 101 -1.57 -10.75 -2.12
C MET A 101 -0.52 -11.15 -3.17
N LYS A 102 0.75 -11.24 -2.76
CA LYS A 102 1.85 -11.64 -3.65
C LYS A 102 1.89 -13.14 -3.90
N GLU A 103 1.53 -13.95 -2.91
CA GLU A 103 1.52 -15.40 -2.98
C GLU A 103 0.37 -15.92 -3.86
N ASN A 104 -0.83 -15.35 -3.72
CA ASN A 104 -1.97 -15.69 -4.57
C ASN A 104 -2.80 -14.44 -4.94
N PRO A 105 -2.40 -13.72 -6.01
CA PRO A 105 -3.08 -12.50 -6.44
C PRO A 105 -4.56 -12.73 -6.79
N GLU A 106 -4.89 -13.86 -7.41
CA GLU A 106 -6.26 -14.19 -7.82
C GLU A 106 -7.18 -14.33 -6.60
N ALA A 107 -6.76 -15.12 -5.61
CA ALA A 107 -7.53 -15.30 -4.37
C ALA A 107 -7.68 -13.96 -3.62
N ALA A 108 -6.63 -13.15 -3.59
CA ALA A 108 -6.68 -11.83 -2.96
C ALA A 108 -7.68 -10.88 -3.66
N ILE A 109 -7.67 -10.83 -5.00
CA ILE A 109 -8.62 -10.04 -5.79
C ILE A 109 -10.05 -10.50 -5.53
N LEU A 110 -10.31 -11.80 -5.59
CA LEU A 110 -11.66 -12.35 -5.35
C LEU A 110 -12.13 -12.07 -3.91
N LYS A 111 -11.24 -12.19 -2.91
CA LYS A 111 -11.54 -11.86 -1.51
C LYS A 111 -11.93 -10.39 -1.35
N MET A 112 -11.14 -9.47 -1.92
CA MET A 112 -11.43 -8.04 -1.88
C MET A 112 -12.75 -7.72 -2.60
N ALA A 113 -12.97 -8.26 -3.80
CA ALA A 113 -14.18 -8.01 -4.58
C ALA A 113 -15.45 -8.44 -3.83
N SER A 114 -15.42 -9.64 -3.25
CA SER A 114 -16.53 -10.20 -2.45
C SER A 114 -16.81 -9.36 -1.21
N PHE A 115 -15.75 -8.92 -0.53
CA PHE A 115 -15.87 -8.06 0.63
C PHE A 115 -16.47 -6.70 0.28
N ILE A 116 -16.06 -6.10 -0.84
CA ILE A 116 -16.59 -4.81 -1.30
C ILE A 116 -18.07 -4.96 -1.65
N ASP A 117 -18.43 -5.90 -2.52
CA ASP A 117 -19.82 -6.23 -2.86
C ASP A 117 -19.85 -7.57 -3.60
N GLU A 118 -20.44 -8.60 -2.98
CA GLU A 118 -20.49 -9.95 -3.54
C GLU A 118 -21.29 -10.00 -4.85
N GLU A 119 -22.43 -9.31 -4.93
CA GLU A 119 -23.29 -9.37 -6.13
C GLU A 119 -22.72 -8.52 -7.26
N LYS A 120 -22.14 -7.36 -6.93
CA LYS A 120 -21.65 -6.41 -7.93
C LYS A 120 -20.23 -6.70 -8.42
N TYR A 121 -19.35 -7.24 -7.56
CA TYR A 121 -17.94 -7.47 -7.90
C TYR A 121 -17.51 -8.92 -7.69
N GLY A 122 -17.88 -9.56 -6.58
CA GLY A 122 -17.49 -10.94 -6.27
C GLY A 122 -17.93 -11.97 -7.32
N LYS A 123 -19.24 -12.17 -7.49
CA LYS A 123 -19.81 -13.11 -8.47
C LYS A 123 -19.40 -12.79 -9.90
N PRO A 124 -19.47 -11.52 -10.40
CA PRO A 124 -19.08 -11.22 -11.77
C PRO A 124 -17.62 -11.56 -12.09
N LEU A 125 -16.70 -11.48 -11.12
CA LEU A 125 -15.31 -11.91 -11.35
C LEU A 125 -15.15 -13.44 -11.31
N ARG A 126 -15.97 -14.16 -10.55
CA ARG A 126 -15.92 -15.64 -10.53
C ARG A 126 -16.56 -16.27 -11.76
N GLU A 127 -17.63 -15.67 -12.26
CA GLU A 127 -18.44 -16.21 -13.36
C GLU A 127 -17.87 -15.82 -14.73
N ASP A 128 -17.07 -14.76 -14.81
CA ASP A 128 -16.44 -14.27 -16.04
C ASP A 128 -14.91 -14.28 -15.91
N PRO A 129 -14.24 -15.36 -16.35
CA PRO A 129 -12.78 -15.46 -16.33
C PRO A 129 -12.07 -14.35 -17.10
N GLY A 130 -12.72 -13.77 -18.13
CA GLY A 130 -12.16 -12.65 -18.89
C GLY A 130 -12.03 -11.39 -18.05
N LYS A 131 -13.05 -11.08 -17.23
CA LYS A 131 -12.98 -9.95 -16.28
C LYS A 131 -11.91 -10.16 -15.22
N LEU A 132 -11.85 -11.34 -14.63
CA LEU A 132 -10.80 -11.66 -13.63
C LEU A 132 -9.40 -11.54 -14.23
N GLN A 133 -9.20 -12.08 -15.44
CA GLN A 133 -7.94 -11.99 -16.16
C GLN A 133 -7.54 -10.53 -16.43
N ASN A 134 -8.50 -9.67 -16.81
CA ASN A 134 -8.23 -8.24 -16.99
C ASN A 134 -7.78 -7.59 -15.68
N VAL A 135 -8.49 -7.83 -14.57
CA VAL A 135 -8.09 -7.28 -13.26
C VAL A 135 -6.70 -7.75 -12.88
N LEU A 136 -6.38 -9.05 -13.07
CA LEU A 136 -5.06 -9.60 -12.81
C LEU A 136 -3.96 -8.92 -13.65
N VAL A 137 -4.20 -8.71 -14.94
CA VAL A 137 -3.24 -8.07 -15.85
C VAL A 137 -3.02 -6.62 -15.46
N TYR A 138 -4.09 -5.84 -15.32
CA TYR A 138 -4.01 -4.40 -15.04
C TYR A 138 -3.49 -4.10 -13.63
N SER A 139 -3.74 -4.97 -12.65
CA SER A 139 -3.19 -4.83 -11.29
C SER A 139 -1.81 -5.48 -11.12
N SER A 140 -1.28 -6.16 -12.14
CA SER A 140 0.02 -6.83 -12.06
C SER A 140 1.16 -5.84 -11.82
N PHE A 141 2.22 -6.30 -11.13
CA PHE A 141 3.39 -5.46 -10.88
C PHE A 141 3.98 -4.89 -12.18
N LYS A 142 4.13 -5.72 -13.22
CA LYS A 142 4.71 -5.30 -14.51
C LYS A 142 3.87 -4.22 -15.19
N HIS A 143 2.54 -4.37 -15.16
CA HIS A 143 1.65 -3.37 -15.72
C HIS A 143 1.72 -2.06 -14.92
N MET A 144 1.58 -2.14 -13.60
CA MET A 144 1.61 -0.99 -12.70
C MET A 144 2.97 -0.26 -12.75
N GLU A 145 4.08 -0.99 -12.82
CA GLU A 145 5.43 -0.43 -12.97
C GLU A 145 5.55 0.38 -14.25
N LYS A 146 5.09 -0.18 -15.37
CA LYS A 146 5.09 0.49 -16.67
C LYS A 146 4.24 1.76 -16.64
N VAL A 147 3.02 1.68 -16.10
CA VAL A 147 2.05 2.79 -16.08
C VAL A 147 2.49 3.87 -15.09
N PHE A 148 2.60 3.55 -13.80
CA PHE A 148 2.85 4.57 -12.77
C PHE A 148 4.21 5.25 -12.91
N ASN A 149 5.29 4.51 -13.21
CA ASN A 149 6.61 5.13 -13.33
C ASN A 149 6.71 6.01 -14.58
N LYS A 150 6.01 5.68 -15.67
CA LYS A 150 5.92 6.56 -16.85
C LYS A 150 5.32 7.92 -16.50
N TYR A 151 4.31 7.95 -15.63
CA TYR A 151 3.56 9.18 -15.33
C TYR A 151 4.13 10.00 -14.17
N ILE A 152 4.82 9.37 -13.22
CA ILE A 152 5.42 10.03 -12.04
C ILE A 152 6.85 10.54 -12.33
N ASP A 153 7.53 10.01 -13.35
CA ASP A 153 8.86 10.49 -13.71
C ASP A 153 8.81 11.93 -14.26
N GLY A 154 9.36 12.88 -13.50
CA GLY A 154 9.42 14.29 -13.88
C GLY A 154 10.31 14.57 -15.10
N ASN A 155 11.15 13.62 -15.52
CA ASN A 155 11.99 13.73 -16.70
C ASN A 155 11.31 13.24 -17.99
N ASN A 156 10.19 12.52 -17.90
CA ASN A 156 9.47 12.04 -19.07
C ASN A 156 8.48 13.09 -19.58
N HIS A 157 8.62 13.45 -20.85
CA HIS A 157 7.56 14.15 -21.57
C HIS A 157 6.41 13.16 -21.83
N ILE A 158 5.32 13.28 -21.08
CA ILE A 158 4.08 12.58 -21.40
C ILE A 158 3.52 13.24 -22.66
N SER A 159 3.44 12.51 -23.78
CA SER A 159 2.78 13.01 -24.99
C SER A 159 1.29 13.24 -24.72
N GLU A 160 0.63 14.09 -25.51
CA GLU A 160 -0.83 14.26 -25.40
C GLU A 160 -1.58 12.93 -25.60
N GLU A 161 -1.07 12.06 -26.47
CA GLU A 161 -1.62 10.72 -26.71
C GLU A 161 -1.51 9.85 -25.46
N ASP A 162 -0.36 9.83 -24.80
CA ASP A 162 -0.14 9.10 -23.55
C ASP A 162 -0.92 9.67 -22.37
N TRP A 163 -1.21 10.97 -22.37
CA TRP A 163 -2.03 11.66 -21.38
C TRP A 163 -3.52 11.33 -21.55
N ASN A 164 -3.97 11.23 -22.80
CA ASN A 164 -5.34 10.87 -23.14
C ASN A 164 -5.61 9.37 -22.94
N ASP A 165 -4.58 8.53 -23.06
CA ASP A 165 -4.63 7.08 -22.76
C ASP A 165 -4.66 6.78 -21.23
N ILE A 166 -4.41 7.78 -20.37
CA ILE A 166 -4.60 7.62 -18.93
C ILE A 166 -6.10 7.47 -18.64
N ASP A 167 -6.51 6.25 -18.29
CA ASP A 167 -7.86 5.92 -17.81
C ASP A 167 -8.05 6.33 -16.32
N PHE A 168 -7.77 7.60 -16.03
CA PHE A 168 -8.11 8.26 -14.77
C PHE A 168 -8.95 9.50 -15.06
N PRO A 169 -9.88 9.89 -14.17
CA PRO A 169 -10.55 11.19 -14.25
C PRO A 169 -9.54 12.36 -14.27
N ASP A 170 -9.84 13.44 -15.00
CA ASP A 170 -8.91 14.58 -15.19
C ASP A 170 -8.40 15.21 -13.88
N ASP A 171 -9.22 15.20 -12.82
CA ASP A 171 -8.81 15.72 -11.51
C ASP A 171 -7.81 14.80 -10.79
N GLU A 172 -7.83 13.49 -11.07
CA GLU A 172 -6.83 12.54 -10.58
C GLU A 172 -5.54 12.62 -11.40
N LYS A 173 -5.63 12.89 -12.70
CA LYS A 173 -4.45 13.17 -13.55
C LYS A 173 -3.61 14.34 -13.01
N LYS A 174 -4.24 15.36 -12.42
CA LYS A 174 -3.55 16.51 -11.77
C LYS A 174 -2.72 16.10 -10.55
N VAL A 175 -3.07 15.03 -9.84
CA VAL A 175 -2.29 14.50 -8.71
C VAL A 175 -1.00 13.85 -9.22
N LEU A 176 -1.06 13.11 -10.33
CA LEU A 176 0.11 12.53 -10.98
C LEU A 176 1.12 13.62 -11.40
N VAL A 177 0.63 14.73 -11.94
CA VAL A 177 1.47 15.90 -12.29
C VAL A 177 2.13 16.52 -11.05
N ARG A 178 1.45 16.58 -9.91
CA ARG A 178 2.01 17.11 -8.65
C ARG A 178 3.03 16.17 -8.00
N LEU A 179 2.93 14.87 -8.29
CA LEU A 179 3.89 13.86 -7.86
C LEU A 179 5.10 13.76 -8.80
N ARG A 180 5.12 14.50 -9.92
CA ARG A 180 6.33 14.62 -10.75
C ARG A 180 7.45 15.19 -9.92
N SER A 181 8.44 14.36 -9.66
CA SER A 181 9.69 14.80 -9.07
C SER A 181 10.84 13.97 -9.62
N THR A 182 12.04 14.16 -9.06
CA THR A 182 13.30 13.51 -9.47
C THR A 182 13.09 12.07 -9.92
N PRO A 183 13.82 11.60 -10.96
CA PRO A 183 13.59 10.32 -11.62
C PRO A 183 13.76 9.18 -10.62
N THR A 184 12.66 8.73 -10.03
CA THR A 184 12.62 7.57 -9.17
C THR A 184 11.36 6.77 -9.44
N ASN A 185 11.51 5.45 -9.36
CA ASN A 185 10.42 4.53 -9.61
C ASN A 185 9.55 4.43 -8.35
N PHE A 186 8.34 5.01 -8.40
CA PHE A 186 7.32 4.85 -7.38
C PHE A 186 6.98 3.36 -7.18
N VAL A 187 6.78 2.65 -8.29
CA VAL A 187 6.67 1.19 -8.31
C VAL A 187 8.08 0.62 -8.50
N ARG A 188 8.72 0.21 -7.40
CA ARG A 188 10.17 -0.05 -7.38
C ARG A 188 10.63 -1.47 -7.72
N LYS A 189 10.17 -2.47 -6.95
CA LYS A 189 10.61 -3.89 -7.11
C LYS A 189 9.50 -4.92 -6.97
N GLY A 190 8.49 -4.66 -6.14
CA GLY A 190 7.34 -5.56 -5.99
C GLY A 190 7.65 -6.96 -5.46
N ILE A 191 8.71 -7.10 -4.66
CA ILE A 191 9.17 -8.36 -4.07
C ILE A 191 9.02 -8.36 -2.55
N VAL A 192 9.01 -9.57 -1.99
CA VAL A 192 9.07 -9.83 -0.55
C VAL A 192 10.51 -10.25 -0.20
N GLY A 193 11.04 -9.75 0.92
CA GLY A 193 12.37 -10.07 1.43
C GLY A 193 13.50 -9.18 0.91
N ASP A 194 13.21 -8.04 0.26
CA ASP A 194 14.27 -7.13 -0.20
C ASP A 194 15.04 -6.54 0.98
N TRP A 195 14.43 -6.48 2.17
CA TRP A 195 15.07 -6.01 3.40
C TRP A 195 16.43 -6.64 3.70
N LYS A 196 16.65 -7.90 3.28
CA LYS A 196 17.93 -8.62 3.44
C LYS A 196 19.11 -7.94 2.74
N ASN A 197 18.84 -7.09 1.74
CA ASN A 197 19.85 -6.33 1.00
C ASN A 197 20.17 -4.96 1.62
N HIS A 198 19.44 -4.54 2.66
CA HIS A 198 19.57 -3.18 3.23
C HIS A 198 19.88 -3.20 4.73
N PHE A 199 19.29 -4.13 5.45
CA PHE A 199 19.47 -4.24 6.90
C PHE A 199 20.84 -4.84 7.23
N ASN A 200 21.53 -4.25 8.18
CA ASN A 200 22.60 -4.94 8.90
C ASN A 200 22.01 -5.86 9.99
N GLN A 201 22.85 -6.72 10.58
CA GLN A 201 22.42 -7.71 11.58
C GLN A 201 21.81 -7.05 12.83
N GLU A 202 22.37 -5.94 13.28
CA GLU A 202 21.89 -5.21 14.46
C GLU A 202 20.49 -4.61 14.23
N GLN A 203 20.29 -3.94 13.09
CA GLN A 203 18.99 -3.39 12.69
C GLN A 203 17.93 -4.47 12.59
N SER A 204 18.28 -5.62 11.98
CA SER A 204 17.36 -6.75 11.87
C SER A 204 16.94 -7.22 13.26
N LYS A 205 17.91 -7.46 14.14
CA LYS A 205 17.67 -7.92 15.51
C LYS A 205 16.80 -6.93 16.29
N ARG A 206 17.12 -5.64 16.26
CA ARG A 206 16.35 -4.59 16.96
C ARG A 206 14.88 -4.55 16.50
N LEU A 207 14.65 -4.68 15.20
CA LEU A 207 13.30 -4.69 14.65
C LEU A 207 12.56 -6.00 14.98
N ASP A 208 13.24 -7.15 14.96
CA ASP A 208 12.68 -8.43 15.39
C ASP A 208 12.27 -8.43 16.86
N GLU A 209 13.11 -7.88 17.74
CA GLU A 209 12.82 -7.73 19.18
C GLU A 209 11.61 -6.81 19.40
N LYS A 210 11.59 -5.64 18.73
CA LYS A 210 10.44 -4.72 18.82
C LYS A 210 9.17 -5.35 18.27
N LEU A 211 9.24 -6.09 17.16
CA LEU A 211 8.08 -6.80 16.61
C LEU A 211 7.54 -7.81 17.63
N ALA A 212 8.43 -8.65 18.18
CA ALA A 212 8.07 -9.68 19.16
C ALA A 212 7.44 -9.08 20.42
N GLU A 213 7.95 -7.95 20.90
CA GLU A 213 7.41 -7.21 22.03
C GLU A 213 6.02 -6.65 21.71
N ARG A 214 5.89 -5.89 20.61
CA ARG A 214 4.70 -5.10 20.30
C ARG A 214 3.53 -5.93 19.80
N MET A 215 3.78 -7.08 19.21
CA MET A 215 2.74 -7.99 18.70
C MET A 215 2.59 -9.25 19.56
N LYS A 216 3.11 -9.22 20.78
CA LYS A 216 2.98 -10.33 21.72
C LYS A 216 1.50 -10.66 21.96
N GLY A 217 1.15 -11.94 21.83
CA GLY A 217 -0.21 -12.42 22.05
C GLY A 217 -1.16 -12.25 20.85
N THR A 218 -0.67 -11.79 19.70
CA THR A 218 -1.43 -11.75 18.45
C THR A 218 -0.93 -12.75 17.43
N GLU A 219 -1.73 -13.04 16.41
CA GLU A 219 -1.32 -13.91 15.31
C GLU A 219 -0.44 -13.18 14.29
N LEU A 220 -0.29 -11.84 14.38
CA LEU A 220 0.54 -11.06 13.46
C LEU A 220 1.98 -11.54 13.41
N LEU A 221 2.53 -12.00 14.54
CA LEU A 221 3.88 -12.60 14.60
C LEU A 221 4.00 -13.81 13.68
N SER A 222 2.94 -14.61 13.58
CA SER A 222 2.92 -15.80 12.74
C SER A 222 2.78 -15.47 11.26
N LEU A 223 2.06 -14.39 10.91
CA LEU A 223 1.84 -13.95 9.53
C LEU A 223 3.15 -13.68 8.80
N TRP A 224 4.13 -13.08 9.50
CA TRP A 224 5.42 -12.75 8.90
C TRP A 224 6.56 -13.69 9.24
N LYS A 225 6.33 -14.73 10.05
CA LYS A 225 7.38 -15.66 10.48
C LYS A 225 8.14 -16.28 9.32
N LYS A 226 7.47 -16.57 8.19
CA LYS A 226 8.10 -17.14 6.99
C LYS A 226 8.92 -16.13 6.15
N TYR A 227 8.83 -14.84 6.47
CA TYR A 227 9.42 -13.73 5.71
C TYR A 227 10.47 -12.93 6.50
N MET A 228 10.65 -13.26 7.78
CA MET A 228 11.59 -12.60 8.71
C MET A 228 12.99 -13.19 8.70
#